data_AF-A0A3C0UHZ8-F1
#
_entry.id   AF-A0A3C0UHZ8-F1
#
_cell.length_a   1.000
_cell.length_b   1.000
_cell.length_c   1.000
_cell.angle_alpha   90.00
_cell.angle_beta   90.00
_cell.angle_gamma   90.00
#
_symmetry.space_group_name_H-M   'P 1'
#
loop_
_entity.id
_entity.type
_entity.pdbx_description
1 polymer ?
#
loop_
_entity_poly.entity_id
_entity_poly.type
_entity_poly.pdbx_seq_one_letter_code
_entity_poly.pdbx_strand_id
1 'polypeptide(L)'
;MFMKEEDRKGPVMDERDTCRELVHVHIYQTITQVADGHNHSILGVSAPARMTNGTHVHCLKGRTSFVEGHWHAYDVYTGPAVSMGDGTHIHYYNGTTSEVEDHEHDFSGATNVAPDIIRAQVKNNLPREDEE
;
A
#
# COMPACT_ATOMS: atom_id res chain seq x y z
N MET A 1 1.12 21.58 49.15
CA MET A 1 2.06 20.48 48.87
C MET A 1 2.12 20.37 47.36
N PHE A 2 3.17 20.93 46.75
CA PHE A 2 3.28 21.09 45.29
C PHE A 2 3.70 19.77 44.66
N MET A 3 2.85 19.20 43.82
CA MET A 3 3.23 18.05 42.99
C MET A 3 4.23 18.52 41.93
N LYS A 4 5.35 17.81 41.79
CA LYS A 4 6.36 18.09 40.76
C LYS A 4 5.80 17.73 39.38
N GLU A 5 6.13 18.53 38.37
CA GLU A 5 5.69 18.31 36.98
C GLU A 5 6.20 17.01 36.33
N GLU A 6 7.16 16.32 36.96
CA GLU A 6 7.86 15.16 36.41
C GLU A 6 7.04 13.85 36.38
N ASP A 7 5.86 13.80 37.01
CA ASP A 7 5.00 12.60 37.07
C ASP A 7 3.86 12.58 36.03
N ARG A 8 3.78 13.55 35.12
CA ARG A 8 2.84 13.49 33.98
C ARG A 8 3.32 12.46 32.96
N LYS A 9 3.00 11.18 33.18
CA LYS A 9 3.01 10.19 32.10
C LYS A 9 2.08 10.69 31.00
N GLY A 10 2.67 11.11 29.88
CA GLY A 10 1.93 11.44 28.67
C GLY A 10 1.07 10.25 28.21
N PRO A 11 0.10 10.48 27.32
CA PRO A 11 -0.85 9.45 26.92
C PRO A 11 -0.08 8.23 26.39
N VAL A 12 -0.26 7.10 27.07
CA VAL A 12 0.25 5.80 26.61
C VAL A 12 -0.61 5.42 25.42
N MET A 13 -0.09 5.64 24.20
CA MET A 13 -0.78 5.25 22.98
C MET A 13 -1.00 3.73 22.98
N ASP A 14 -2.26 3.34 22.79
CA ASP A 14 -2.66 1.96 22.59
C ASP A 14 -2.04 1.45 21.27
N GLU A 15 -1.44 0.26 21.27
CA GLU A 15 -0.91 -0.37 20.05
C GLU A 15 -1.97 -0.46 18.95
N ARG A 16 -3.26 -0.51 19.32
CA ARG A 16 -4.40 -0.51 18.41
C ARG A 16 -4.61 0.81 17.65
N ASP A 17 -4.15 1.94 18.17
CA ASP A 17 -4.28 3.25 17.51
C ASP A 17 -3.21 3.46 16.43
N THR A 18 -2.03 2.86 16.58
CA THR A 18 -1.00 2.86 15.53
C THR A 18 -1.43 2.16 14.23
N CYS A 19 -2.47 1.32 14.32
CA CYS A 19 -2.95 0.47 13.25
C CYS A 19 -3.97 1.16 12.32
N ARG A 20 -4.65 2.22 12.79
CA ARG A 20 -5.63 2.97 11.99
C ARG A 20 -5.02 4.11 11.17
N GLU A 21 -3.87 4.63 11.61
CA GLU A 21 -3.19 5.75 10.96
C GLU A 21 -2.27 5.31 9.80
N LEU A 22 -2.01 4.01 9.62
CA LEU A 22 -1.20 3.46 8.52
C LEU A 22 -2.02 2.98 7.32
N VAL A 23 -3.35 3.17 7.35
CA VAL A 23 -4.28 2.68 6.34
C VAL A 23 -4.26 3.61 5.12
N HIS A 24 -3.48 3.24 4.11
CA HIS A 24 -3.50 3.87 2.79
C HIS A 24 -3.53 2.80 1.70
N VAL A 25 -3.62 3.27 0.45
CA VAL A 25 -3.67 2.46 -0.76
C VAL A 25 -2.75 3.07 -1.81
N HIS A 26 -2.36 2.28 -2.80
CA HIS A 26 -1.65 2.77 -3.97
C HIS A 26 -2.42 2.50 -5.24
N ILE A 27 -2.34 3.43 -6.18
CA ILE A 27 -2.67 3.16 -7.59
C ILE A 27 -1.50 2.38 -8.19
N TYR A 28 -1.80 1.44 -9.08
CA TYR A 28 -0.79 0.70 -9.81
C TYR A 28 -1.24 0.42 -11.24
N GLN A 29 -0.27 0.35 -12.15
CA GLN A 29 -0.49 -0.02 -13.54
C GLN A 29 0.70 -0.83 -14.05
N THR A 30 0.41 -1.80 -14.92
CA THR A 30 1.43 -2.56 -15.65
C THR A 30 0.84 -3.20 -16.91
N ILE A 31 1.70 -3.80 -17.73
CA ILE A 31 1.31 -4.63 -18.87
C ILE A 31 1.90 -6.01 -18.61
N THR A 32 1.13 -7.05 -18.89
CA THR A 32 1.62 -8.42 -18.78
C THR A 32 2.67 -8.72 -19.86
N GLN A 33 3.51 -9.70 -19.61
CA GLN A 33 4.42 -10.21 -20.63
C GLN A 33 3.63 -10.87 -21.76
N VAL A 34 4.25 -10.98 -22.93
CA VAL A 34 3.62 -11.63 -24.08
C VAL A 34 3.56 -13.14 -23.83
N ALA A 35 2.37 -13.70 -23.89
CA ALA A 35 2.11 -15.14 -23.93
C ALA A 35 1.05 -15.38 -25.00
N ASP A 36 1.18 -16.50 -25.73
CA ASP A 36 0.31 -16.84 -26.86
C ASP A 36 0.06 -15.69 -27.86
N GLY A 37 1.11 -14.89 -28.12
CA GLY A 37 1.08 -13.84 -29.13
C GLY A 37 0.49 -12.49 -28.71
N HIS A 38 -0.10 -12.35 -27.52
CA HIS A 38 -0.66 -11.07 -27.04
C HIS A 38 -0.31 -10.76 -25.57
N ASN A 39 -0.76 -9.61 -25.09
CA ASN A 39 -0.61 -9.17 -23.70
C ASN A 39 -1.88 -8.45 -23.22
N HIS A 40 -1.94 -8.21 -21.92
CA HIS A 40 -3.03 -7.45 -21.32
C HIS A 40 -2.51 -6.30 -20.47
N SER A 41 -3.32 -5.25 -20.35
CA SER A 41 -3.09 -4.16 -19.40
C SER A 41 -3.71 -4.48 -18.03
N ILE A 42 -3.07 -4.02 -16.97
CA ILE A 42 -3.56 -4.06 -15.59
C ILE A 42 -3.54 -2.64 -15.04
N LEU A 43 -4.67 -2.21 -14.47
CA LEU A 43 -4.82 -0.93 -13.76
C LEU A 43 -5.69 -1.17 -12.52
N GLY A 44 -5.27 -0.66 -11.36
CA GLY A 44 -6.05 -0.82 -10.15
C GLY A 44 -5.61 0.05 -8.99
N VAL A 45 -6.33 -0.13 -7.88
CA VAL A 45 -6.01 0.44 -6.58
C VAL A 45 -5.83 -0.72 -5.61
N SER A 46 -4.76 -0.69 -4.83
CA SER A 46 -4.42 -1.76 -3.91
C SER A 46 -5.43 -1.84 -2.75
N ALA A 47 -5.52 -3.00 -2.12
CA ALA A 47 -6.19 -3.13 -0.83
C ALA A 47 -5.46 -2.28 0.24
N PRO A 48 -6.15 -1.91 1.34
CA PRO A 48 -5.52 -1.19 2.43
C PRO A 48 -4.25 -1.89 2.96
N ALA A 49 -3.28 -1.08 3.40
CA ALA A 49 -2.02 -1.55 3.95
C ALA A 49 -2.21 -2.62 5.03
N ARG A 50 -1.41 -3.70 4.94
CA ARG A 50 -1.35 -4.79 5.92
C ARG A 50 0.05 -4.89 6.50
N MET A 51 0.16 -4.73 7.82
CA MET A 51 1.45 -4.81 8.52
C MET A 51 2.07 -6.20 8.42
N THR A 52 3.38 -6.25 8.15
CA THR A 52 4.20 -7.47 8.12
C THR A 52 5.67 -7.12 8.37
N ASN A 53 6.37 -7.90 9.21
CA ASN A 53 7.82 -7.79 9.45
C ASN A 53 8.37 -6.36 9.66
N GLY A 54 7.66 -5.52 10.42
CA GLY A 54 8.11 -4.15 10.73
C GLY A 54 7.89 -3.13 9.59
N THR A 55 7.20 -3.51 8.53
CA THR A 55 6.73 -2.66 7.41
C THR A 55 5.29 -3.07 7.06
N HIS A 56 4.82 -2.76 5.86
CA HIS A 56 3.53 -3.20 5.33
C HIS A 56 3.62 -3.67 3.88
N VAL A 57 2.58 -4.38 3.46
CA VAL A 57 2.36 -4.84 2.08
C VAL A 57 0.91 -4.57 1.69
N HIS A 58 0.62 -4.63 0.39
CA HIS A 58 -0.73 -4.52 -0.12
C HIS A 58 -1.13 -5.75 -0.94
N CYS A 59 -2.41 -6.10 -0.92
CA CYS A 59 -2.99 -7.06 -1.87
C CYS A 59 -3.40 -6.32 -3.14
N LEU A 60 -3.01 -6.85 -4.30
CA LEU A 60 -3.44 -6.42 -5.62
C LEU A 60 -4.32 -7.51 -6.20
N LYS A 61 -5.59 -7.20 -6.45
CA LYS A 61 -6.56 -8.17 -6.95
C LYS A 61 -7.44 -7.56 -8.01
N GLY A 62 -7.69 -8.29 -9.09
CA GLY A 62 -8.53 -7.79 -10.17
C GLY A 62 -8.49 -8.67 -11.41
N ARG A 63 -8.75 -8.01 -12.55
CA ARG A 63 -8.79 -8.62 -13.88
C ARG A 63 -7.97 -7.78 -14.84
N THR A 64 -7.37 -8.43 -15.82
CA THR A 64 -6.68 -7.77 -16.92
C THR A 64 -7.68 -7.14 -17.91
N SER A 65 -7.20 -6.32 -18.85
CA SER A 65 -7.99 -5.83 -19.98
C SER A 65 -8.52 -6.98 -20.84
N PHE A 66 -9.62 -6.76 -21.56
CA PHE A 66 -10.13 -7.75 -22.53
C PHE A 66 -9.36 -7.63 -23.86
N VAL A 67 -8.61 -8.66 -24.23
CA VAL A 67 -7.80 -8.73 -25.46
C VAL A 67 -8.00 -10.11 -26.07
N GLU A 68 -8.11 -10.17 -27.40
CA GLU A 68 -8.28 -11.40 -28.19
C GLU A 68 -9.42 -12.36 -27.84
N GLY A 69 -10.31 -12.00 -26.91
CA GLY A 69 -11.51 -12.79 -26.59
C GLY A 69 -11.64 -13.11 -25.10
N HIS A 70 -10.62 -12.83 -24.30
CA HIS A 70 -10.60 -13.18 -22.87
C HIS A 70 -9.91 -12.13 -22.01
N TRP A 71 -9.94 -12.40 -20.70
CA TRP A 71 -9.26 -11.65 -19.64
C TRP A 71 -8.79 -12.68 -18.61
N HIS A 72 -7.74 -12.34 -17.85
CA HIS A 72 -7.26 -13.18 -16.76
C HIS A 72 -7.48 -12.50 -15.41
N ALA A 73 -7.64 -13.29 -14.35
CA ALA A 73 -7.65 -12.79 -12.97
C ALA A 73 -6.21 -12.72 -12.42
N TYR A 74 -6.01 -11.90 -11.39
CA TYR A 74 -4.80 -11.91 -10.57
C TYR A 74 -5.13 -11.64 -9.10
N ASP A 75 -4.34 -12.20 -8.20
CA ASP A 75 -4.43 -12.01 -6.74
C ASP A 75 -3.03 -12.18 -6.14
N VAL A 76 -2.33 -11.07 -5.92
CA VAL A 76 -0.93 -11.05 -5.49
C VAL A 76 -0.72 -10.10 -4.32
N TYR A 77 0.37 -10.29 -3.58
CA TYR A 77 0.84 -9.30 -2.61
C TYR A 77 2.06 -8.55 -3.15
N THR A 78 2.15 -7.28 -2.81
CA THR A 78 3.36 -6.50 -3.04
C THR A 78 4.50 -6.95 -2.12
N GLY A 79 5.73 -6.57 -2.48
CA GLY A 79 6.86 -6.57 -1.56
C GLY A 79 6.74 -5.49 -0.47
N PRO A 80 7.71 -5.44 0.46
CA PRO A 80 7.76 -4.45 1.54
C PRO A 80 7.87 -3.02 1.01
N ALA A 81 7.49 -2.04 1.82
CA ALA A 81 7.61 -0.63 1.46
C ALA A 81 9.07 -0.23 1.20
N VAL A 82 9.32 0.48 0.11
CA VAL A 82 10.62 1.04 -0.26
C VAL A 82 10.53 2.56 -0.22
N SER A 83 11.18 3.17 0.78
CA SER A 83 11.20 4.62 0.94
C SER A 83 11.98 5.30 -0.19
N MET A 84 11.47 6.45 -0.65
CA MET A 84 12.10 7.31 -1.65
C MET A 84 12.96 8.43 -1.05
N GLY A 85 12.98 8.57 0.28
CA GLY A 85 13.82 9.54 0.99
C GLY A 85 13.23 10.94 1.15
N ASP A 86 12.08 11.23 0.56
CA ASP A 86 11.35 12.50 0.64
C ASP A 86 10.06 12.41 1.49
N GLY A 87 9.96 11.37 2.32
CA GLY A 87 8.75 11.06 3.09
C GLY A 87 7.66 10.43 2.23
N THR A 88 8.04 9.72 1.16
CA THR A 88 7.15 8.90 0.34
C THR A 88 7.74 7.50 0.13
N HIS A 89 6.90 6.55 -0.29
CA HIS A 89 7.32 5.19 -0.62
C HIS A 89 6.51 4.58 -1.77
N ILE A 90 7.04 3.47 -2.28
CA ILE A 90 6.40 2.56 -3.25
C ILE A 90 6.52 1.12 -2.79
N HIS A 91 5.84 0.22 -3.49
CA HIS A 91 6.04 -1.21 -3.39
C HIS A 91 6.27 -1.83 -4.77
N TYR A 92 7.25 -2.72 -4.87
CA TYR A 92 7.40 -3.60 -6.04
C TYR A 92 6.42 -4.76 -5.96
N TYR A 93 5.98 -5.26 -7.11
CA TYR A 93 5.14 -6.45 -7.20
C TYR A 93 5.47 -7.24 -8.46
N ASN A 94 5.17 -8.53 -8.41
CA ASN A 94 5.18 -9.44 -9.54
C ASN A 94 4.17 -10.57 -9.30
N GLY A 95 3.83 -11.30 -10.35
CA GLY A 95 3.06 -12.52 -10.27
C GLY A 95 2.63 -13.00 -11.63
N THR A 96 1.76 -13.99 -11.61
CA THR A 96 1.24 -14.66 -12.80
C THR A 96 -0.28 -14.62 -12.76
N THR A 97 -0.92 -14.39 -13.90
CA THR A 97 -2.37 -14.38 -13.99
C THR A 97 -2.95 -15.79 -13.89
N SER A 98 -4.26 -15.91 -13.68
CA SER A 98 -4.95 -17.20 -13.81
C SER A 98 -4.82 -17.75 -15.22
N GLU A 99 -4.74 -19.08 -15.38
CA GLU A 99 -4.81 -19.73 -16.69
C GLU A 99 -6.21 -19.57 -17.32
N VAL A 100 -6.26 -19.09 -18.56
CA VAL A 100 -7.47 -18.99 -19.39
C VAL A 100 -7.04 -19.32 -20.82
N GLU A 101 -7.81 -20.14 -21.53
CA GLU A 101 -7.48 -20.57 -22.89
C GLU A 101 -6.06 -21.15 -23.02
N ASP A 102 -5.70 -22.03 -22.09
CA ASP A 102 -4.42 -22.79 -22.07
C ASP A 102 -3.14 -21.92 -21.97
N HIS A 103 -3.27 -20.66 -21.54
CA HIS A 103 -2.12 -19.81 -21.23
C HIS A 103 -2.36 -18.88 -20.02
N GLU A 104 -1.25 -18.37 -19.51
CA GLU A 104 -1.18 -17.39 -18.43
C GLU A 104 -0.11 -16.35 -18.78
N HIS A 105 -0.16 -15.19 -18.12
CA HIS A 105 0.86 -14.16 -18.31
C HIS A 105 1.55 -13.79 -17.00
N ASP A 106 2.87 -13.70 -17.05
CA ASP A 106 3.65 -13.06 -16.00
C ASP A 106 3.53 -11.53 -16.08
N PHE A 107 3.61 -10.87 -14.93
CA PHE A 107 3.66 -9.42 -14.85
C PHE A 107 4.49 -8.96 -13.67
N SER A 108 5.03 -7.75 -13.76
CA SER A 108 5.72 -7.09 -12.66
C SER A 108 5.61 -5.58 -12.78
N GLY A 109 5.88 -4.86 -11.69
CA GLY A 109 5.83 -3.41 -11.67
C GLY A 109 6.13 -2.83 -10.30
N ALA A 110 5.94 -1.52 -10.21
CA ALA A 110 5.93 -0.78 -8.96
C ALA A 110 4.58 -0.05 -8.82
N THR A 111 4.13 0.12 -7.59
CA THR A 111 3.01 0.99 -7.31
C THR A 111 3.39 2.45 -7.57
N ASN A 112 2.39 3.31 -7.73
CA ASN A 112 2.62 4.74 -7.66
C ASN A 112 3.04 5.16 -6.25
N VAL A 113 3.58 6.37 -6.14
CA VAL A 113 4.04 6.97 -4.89
C VAL A 113 2.86 7.23 -3.94
N ALA A 114 3.05 6.91 -2.66
CA ALA A 114 2.20 7.40 -1.57
C ALA A 114 3.07 8.02 -0.47
N PRO A 115 2.56 8.99 0.30
CA PRO A 115 3.29 9.55 1.42
C PRO A 115 3.53 8.50 2.51
N ASP A 116 4.71 8.53 3.11
CA ASP A 116 4.95 7.92 4.40
C ASP A 116 4.06 8.64 5.41
N ILE A 117 3.24 7.90 6.16
CA ILE A 117 2.50 8.51 7.27
C ILE A 117 3.48 8.65 8.44
N ILE A 118 4.27 9.73 8.39
CA ILE A 118 5.24 10.07 9.44
C ILE A 118 4.44 10.58 10.65
N ARG A 119 4.58 9.89 11.79
CA ARG A 119 3.97 10.23 13.09
C ARG A 119 4.10 11.72 13.52
N ALA A 120 5.02 12.48 12.92
CA ALA A 120 5.27 13.88 13.23
C ALA A 120 4.23 14.86 12.63
N GLN A 121 3.55 14.52 11.53
CA GLN A 121 2.58 15.43 10.88
C GLN A 121 1.23 15.49 11.61
N VAL A 122 0.86 14.47 12.38
CA VAL A 122 -0.38 14.46 13.17
C VAL A 122 -0.34 15.48 14.31
N LYS A 123 0.82 15.70 14.93
CA LYS A 123 0.97 16.69 16.02
C LYS A 123 0.79 18.14 15.59
N ASN A 124 0.97 18.44 14.31
CA ASN A 124 0.89 19.81 13.79
C ASN A 124 -0.51 20.20 13.29
N ASN A 125 -1.47 19.27 13.24
CA ASN A 125 -2.84 19.51 12.75
C ASN A 125 -3.93 19.42 13.84
N LEU A 126 -3.55 19.27 15.12
CA LEU A 126 -4.50 19.48 16.22
C LEU A 126 -4.63 21.00 16.48
N PRO A 127 -5.85 21.55 16.60
CA PRO A 127 -6.01 22.92 17.06
C PRO A 127 -5.36 23.05 18.44
N ARG A 128 -4.61 24.14 18.63
CA ARG A 128 -4.07 24.52 19.94
C ARG A 128 -5.25 24.85 20.85
N GLU A 129 -5.43 24.11 21.95
CA GLU A 129 -6.51 24.32 22.93
C GLU A 129 -6.28 25.55 23.82
N ASP A 130 -5.66 26.61 23.30
CA ASP A 130 -5.20 27.76 24.06
C ASP A 130 -5.52 29.10 23.36
N GLU A 131 -6.68 29.17 22.71
CA GLU A 131 -7.36 30.44 22.40
C GLU A 131 -8.71 30.50 23.14
N GLU A 132 -8.65 30.79 24.44
CA GLU A 132 -9.72 31.42 25.21
C GLU A 132 -9.17 32.63 25.98
#